data_AF-A0A926AR65-F1
#
_entry.id   AF-A0A926AR65-F1
#
_cell.length_a   1.000
_cell.length_b   1.000
_cell.length_c   1.000
_cell.angle_alpha   90.00
_cell.angle_beta   90.00
_cell.angle_gamma   90.00
#
_symmetry.space_group_name_H-M   'P 1'
#
loop_
_entity.id
_entity.type
_entity.pdbx_description
1 polymer ?
#
loop_
_entity_poly.entity_id
_entity_poly.type
_entity_poly.pdbx_seq_one_letter_code
_entity_poly.pdbx_strand_id
1 'polypeptide(L)'
;MGKHRKEKSFVLENITIQDFAAEGKCIARHEDKVIFIEGAVAPGDVVDVRIHKQRTSFLEGQAIHFHHLSAMRIQPFCSHFGTCGGCKWQ
;
A
#
# COMPACT_ATOMS: atom_id res chain seq x y z
N MET A 1 25.11 -16.34 -16.14
CA MET A 1 25.45 -15.77 -14.82
C MET A 1 24.73 -14.43 -14.66
N GLY A 2 23.45 -14.43 -14.26
CA GLY A 2 22.66 -13.21 -14.11
C GLY A 2 23.09 -12.46 -12.85
N LYS A 3 23.54 -11.21 -13.00
CA LYS A 3 24.03 -10.38 -11.90
C LYS A 3 22.88 -10.12 -10.92
N HIS A 4 22.87 -10.83 -9.79
CA HIS A 4 22.02 -10.52 -8.64
C HIS A 4 22.44 -9.17 -8.06
N ARG A 5 21.95 -8.08 -8.66
CA ARG A 5 22.05 -6.75 -8.09
C ARG A 5 21.16 -6.75 -6.85
N LYS A 6 21.77 -6.90 -5.67
CA LYS A 6 21.10 -6.64 -4.38
C LYS A 6 20.64 -5.18 -4.40
N GLU A 7 19.43 -4.95 -4.89
CA GLU A 7 18.76 -3.66 -4.77
C GLU A 7 18.56 -3.43 -3.28
N LYS A 8 19.23 -2.40 -2.75
CA LYS A 8 19.16 -2.05 -1.33
C LYS A 8 17.71 -1.68 -1.03
N SER A 9 17.06 -2.42 -0.13
CA SER A 9 15.77 -2.01 0.40
C SER A 9 15.98 -0.84 1.35
N PHE A 10 15.20 0.22 1.17
CA PHE A 10 15.19 1.39 2.04
C PHE A 10 13.74 1.76 2.35
N VAL A 11 13.53 2.48 3.44
CA VAL A 11 12.20 2.91 3.88
C VAL A 11 12.04 4.38 3.51
N LEU A 12 10.92 4.70 2.91
CA LEU A 12 10.46 6.07 2.71
C LEU A 12 9.40 6.37 3.75
N GLU A 13 9.66 7.33 4.61
CA GLU A 13 8.77 7.71 5.69
C GLU A 13 7.81 8.82 5.24
N ASN A 14 6.65 8.91 5.89
CA ASN A 14 5.67 9.99 5.66
C ASN A 14 5.21 10.13 4.20
N ILE A 15 5.05 9.01 3.49
CA ILE A 15 4.54 9.01 2.12
C ILE A 15 3.03 9.15 2.14
N THR A 16 2.55 10.23 1.52
CA THR A 16 1.11 10.46 1.32
C THR A 16 0.64 9.71 0.09
N ILE A 17 -0.32 8.81 0.29
CA ILE A 17 -0.95 8.07 -0.80
C ILE A 17 -1.86 9.03 -1.57
N GLN A 18 -1.67 9.12 -2.89
CA GLN A 18 -2.43 10.05 -3.72
C GLN A 18 -3.67 9.41 -4.33
N ASP A 19 -3.53 8.21 -4.91
CA ASP A 19 -4.62 7.57 -5.64
C ASP A 19 -4.52 6.04 -5.63
N PHE A 20 -5.57 5.37 -6.10
CA PHE A 20 -5.58 3.94 -6.33
C PHE A 20 -4.91 3.59 -7.65
N ALA A 21 -4.21 2.46 -7.68
CA ALA A 21 -3.69 1.84 -8.88
C ALA A 21 -4.56 0.65 -9.31
N ALA A 22 -4.26 0.08 -10.47
CA ALA A 22 -4.80 -1.21 -10.88
C ALA A 22 -4.40 -2.32 -9.88
N GLU A 23 -5.22 -3.38 -9.79
CA GLU A 23 -5.02 -4.54 -8.92
C GLU A 23 -5.05 -4.25 -7.39
N GLY A 24 -5.76 -3.21 -6.95
CA GLY A 24 -5.91 -2.95 -5.51
C GLY A 24 -4.62 -2.47 -4.84
N LYS A 25 -3.66 -1.99 -5.63
CA LYS A 25 -2.47 -1.27 -5.15
C LYS A 25 -2.80 0.21 -5.03
N CYS A 26 -1.97 0.96 -4.34
CA CYS A 26 -2.04 2.42 -4.35
C CYS A 26 -0.78 3.03 -4.94
N ILE A 27 -0.90 4.28 -5.39
CA ILE A 27 0.22 5.07 -5.88
C ILE A 27 0.46 6.30 -5.02
N ALA A 28 1.74 6.61 -4.86
CA ALA A 28 2.20 7.88 -4.35
C ALA A 28 3.24 8.46 -5.31
N ARG A 29 3.33 9.79 -5.37
CA ARG A 29 4.43 10.46 -6.09
C ARG A 29 5.39 11.05 -5.08
N HIS A 30 6.67 10.75 -5.25
CA HIS A 30 7.75 11.29 -4.44
C HIS A 30 8.94 11.59 -5.36
N GLU A 31 9.43 12.83 -5.33
CA GLU A 31 10.58 13.28 -6.15
C GLU A 31 10.50 12.84 -7.63
N ASP A 32 9.38 13.18 -8.30
CA ASP A 32 9.08 12.83 -9.70
C ASP A 32 8.98 11.33 -10.03
N LYS A 33 9.06 10.45 -9.03
CA LYS A 33 8.90 9.00 -9.20
C LYS A 33 7.54 8.55 -8.67
N VAL A 34 6.94 7.62 -9.41
CA VAL A 34 5.74 6.91 -8.96
C VAL A 34 6.18 5.75 -8.07
N ILE A 35 5.66 5.72 -6.85
CA ILE A 35 5.80 4.61 -5.92
C ILE A 35 4.50 3.81 -5.98
N PHE A 36 4.61 2.52 -6.26
CA PHE A 36 3.54 1.55 -6.10
C PHE A 36 3.64 0.97 -4.69
N ILE A 37 2.61 1.23 -3.89
CA ILE A 37 2.47 0.70 -2.54
C ILE A 37 1.50 -0.47 -2.60
N GLU A 38 2.00 -1.64 -2.20
CA GLU A 38 1.20 -2.84 -1.99
C GLU A 38 0.70 -2.87 -0.53
N GLY A 39 -0.55 -3.30 -0.34
CA GLY A 39 -1.16 -3.49 0.97
C GLY A 39 -2.51 -2.80 1.12
N ALA A 40 -3.08 -2.91 2.31
CA ALA A 40 -4.28 -2.17 2.68
C ALA A 40 -3.89 -0.72 2.94
N VAL A 41 -3.77 0.08 1.89
CA VAL A 41 -3.58 1.53 1.91
C VAL A 41 -4.72 2.17 1.15
N ALA A 42 -5.10 3.37 1.57
CA ALA A 42 -6.12 4.18 0.90
C ALA A 42 -5.53 5.55 0.54
N PRO A 43 -6.04 6.22 -0.51
CA PRO A 43 -5.69 7.60 -0.80
C PRO A 43 -6.01 8.50 0.40
N GLY A 44 -5.06 9.37 0.72
CA GLY A 44 -5.07 10.21 1.92
C GLY A 44 -4.44 9.57 3.16
N ASP A 45 -4.07 8.28 3.13
CA ASP A 45 -3.24 7.70 4.20
C ASP A 45 -1.80 8.27 4.14
N VAL A 46 -1.19 8.48 5.30
CA VAL A 46 0.24 8.80 5.42
C VAL A 46 0.93 7.59 6.04
N VAL A 47 1.83 6.97 5.28
CA VAL A 47 2.43 5.68 5.63
C VAL A 47 3.92 5.67 5.35
N ASP A 48 4.63 4.79 6.06
CA ASP A 48 6.00 4.46 5.73
C ASP A 48 6.02 3.28 4.78
N VAL A 49 6.71 3.46 3.65
CA VAL A 49 6.77 2.49 2.57
C VAL A 49 8.17 1.92 2.51
N ARG A 50 8.29 0.60 2.70
CA ARG A 50 9.54 -0.11 2.47
C ARG A 50 9.66 -0.44 1.00
N ILE A 51 10.57 0.24 0.30
CA ILE A 51 10.90 -0.06 -1.10
C ILE A 51 11.74 -1.33 -1.13
N HIS A 52 11.25 -2.35 -1.82
CA HIS A 52 11.97 -3.60 -2.02
C HIS A 52 12.50 -3.75 -3.44
N LYS A 53 11.96 -2.98 -4.40
CA LYS A 53 12.33 -3.04 -5.81
C LYS A 53 12.30 -1.65 -6.43
N GLN A 54 13.38 -1.30 -7.13
CA GLN A 54 13.57 0.03 -7.69
C GLN A 54 13.81 -0.08 -9.20
N ARG A 55 12.88 0.48 -9.98
CA ARG A 55 13.05 0.65 -11.42
C ARG A 55 13.41 2.11 -11.73
N THR A 56 13.90 2.34 -12.95
CA THR A 56 14.24 3.68 -13.42
C THR A 56 13.02 4.60 -13.48
N SER A 57 11.85 4.04 -13.80
CA SER A 57 10.61 4.80 -13.99
C SER A 57 9.68 4.80 -12.77
N PHE A 58 9.79 3.80 -11.88
CA PHE A 58 8.90 3.63 -10.73
C PHE A 58 9.57 2.84 -9.60
N LEU A 59 9.00 2.96 -8.40
CA LEU A 59 9.42 2.25 -7.20
C LEU A 59 8.31 1.30 -6.78
N GLU A 60 8.66 0.12 -6.28
CA GLU A 60 7.71 -0.85 -5.73
C GLU A 60 8.06 -1.08 -4.25
N GLY A 61 7.06 -0.93 -3.39
CA GLY A 61 7.21 -1.07 -1.96
C GLY A 61 5.94 -1.51 -1.27
N GLN A 62 6.07 -1.83 0.01
CA GLN A 62 4.94 -2.22 0.85
C GLN A 62 4.83 -1.25 2.03
N ALA A 63 3.61 -0.87 2.40
CA ALA A 63 3.38 -0.10 3.61
C ALA A 63 3.75 -0.96 4.84
N ILE A 64 4.63 -0.42 5.70
CA ILE A 64 5.08 -1.06 6.94
C ILE A 64 4.56 -0.36 8.19
N HIS A 65 4.25 0.93 8.10
CA HIS A 65 3.77 1.73 9.22
C HIS A 65 2.73 2.74 8.75
N PHE A 66 1.71 2.99 9.56
CA PHE A 66 0.65 3.95 9.27
C PHE A 66 0.74 5.08 10.29
N HIS A 67 1.08 6.30 9.84
CA HIS A 67 1.11 7.49 10.68
C HIS A 67 -0.27 8.12 10.78
N HIS A 68 -0.92 8.29 9.62
CA HIS A 68 -2.29 8.76 9.53
C HIS A 68 -3.13 7.81 8.69
N LEU A 69 -4.21 7.35 9.30
CA LEU A 69 -5.24 6.58 8.62
C LEU A 69 -6.35 7.55 8.19
N SER A 70 -6.70 7.51 6.92
CA SER A 70 -7.83 8.21 6.34
C SER A 70 -9.12 7.64 6.94
N ALA A 71 -10.00 8.52 7.38
CA ALA A 71 -11.28 8.18 8.02
C ALA A 71 -12.24 7.40 7.09
N MET A 72 -11.94 7.32 5.78
CA MET A 72 -12.64 6.47 4.81
C MET A 72 -12.36 4.97 4.99
N ARG A 73 -11.39 4.58 5.81
CA ARG A 73 -11.19 3.18 6.17
C ARG A 73 -12.24 2.76 7.17
N ILE A 74 -13.38 2.34 6.63
CA ILE A 74 -14.36 1.53 7.34
C ILE A 74 -13.59 0.31 7.85
N GLN A 75 -13.30 0.30 9.15
CA GLN A 75 -12.89 -0.92 9.85
C GLN A 75 -13.96 -1.96 9.48
N PRO A 76 -13.59 -3.18 9.03
CA PRO A 76 -14.59 -4.22 8.86
C PRO A 76 -15.29 -4.38 10.20
N PHE A 77 -16.56 -3.97 10.26
CA PHE A 77 -17.36 -3.85 11.48
C PHE A 77 -17.55 -5.19 12.22
N CYS A 78 -17.07 -6.31 11.67
CA CYS A 78 -17.46 -7.61 12.19
C CYS A 78 -16.30 -8.57 12.32
N SER A 79 -15.95 -8.89 13.57
CA SER A 79 -15.22 -10.08 13.98
C SER A 79 -15.93 -11.41 13.64
N HIS A 80 -16.96 -11.39 12.78
CA HIS A 80 -17.84 -12.51 12.46
C HIS A 80 -17.95 -12.80 10.96
N PHE A 81 -17.06 -12.24 10.11
CA PHE A 81 -16.96 -12.59 8.68
C PHE A 81 -16.27 -13.96 8.49
N GLY A 82 -16.86 -14.99 9.11
CA GLY A 82 -16.33 -16.35 9.10
C GLY A 82 -17.20 -17.41 9.77
N THR A 83 -18.30 -17.07 10.47
CA THR A 83 -19.01 -18.09 11.30
C THR A 83 -20.52 -18.19 11.10
N CYS A 84 -21.19 -17.30 10.35
CA CYS A 84 -22.62 -17.50 10.10
C CYS A 84 -22.94 -17.40 8.62
N GLY A 85 -22.92 -18.56 7.96
CA GLY A 85 -23.63 -18.75 6.71
C GLY A 85 -25.11 -18.50 6.94
N GLY A 86 -25.63 -17.41 6.37
CA GLY A 86 -27.06 -17.13 6.43
C GLY A 86 -27.40 -15.67 6.61
N CYS A 87 -27.08 -14.82 5.64
CA CYS A 87 -27.86 -13.61 5.41
C CYS A 87 -28.12 -13.46 3.90
N LYS A 88 -28.94 -14.40 3.43
CA LYS A 88 -29.93 -14.15 2.37
C LYS A 88 -30.93 -13.12 2.91
N TRP A 89 -30.70 -11.84 2.71
CA TRP A 89 -31.71 -10.77 2.72
C TRP A 89 -31.03 -9.65 1.92
N GLN A 90 -31.47 -9.20 0.75
CA GLN A 90 -32.78 -9.13 0.12
C GLN A 90 -32.57 -8.96 -1.40
#